data_AF-A0AAD9WKS2-F1
#
_entry.id   AF-A0AAD9WKS2-F1
#
_cell.length_a   1.000
_cell.length_b   1.000
_cell.length_c   1.000
_cell.angle_alpha   90.00
_cell.angle_beta   90.00
_cell.angle_gamma   90.00
#
_symmetry.space_group_name_H-M   'P 1'
#
loop_
_entity.id
_entity.type
_entity.pdbx_description
1 polymer ?
#
loop_
_entity_poly.entity_id
_entity_poly.type
_entity_poly.pdbx_seq_one_letter_code
_entity_poly.pdbx_strand_id
1 'polypeptide(L)'
;MVSLASSSGLSGSVSWWKFLWLLRIPSKIKIFVWRACWQWIPTLDNIARRGVMTVVCPICGVKPESTLHALWGCSGLADVRSSSAAFQKLPWIADGIFMDFITSCARILVVREMEFLCVVLWRIRWKRNQVVHGVFNRCEGSIVGWAYDFLFKFWDANSKGFELAPLGPVGSSS
;
A
#
# COMPACT_ATOMS: atom_id res chain seq x y z
N MET A 1 30.39 -2.92 -3.87
CA MET A 1 29.58 -1.77 -3.41
C MET A 1 28.46 -1.53 -4.40
N VAL A 2 27.25 -2.00 -4.11
CA VAL A 2 26.07 -1.58 -4.90
C VAL A 2 25.48 -0.36 -4.21
N SER A 3 25.59 0.79 -4.88
CA SER A 3 25.08 2.07 -4.43
C SER A 3 23.55 2.01 -4.39
N LEU A 4 22.94 2.16 -3.20
CA LEU A 4 21.51 2.45 -3.09
C LEU A 4 21.29 3.89 -3.52
N ALA A 5 21.22 4.10 -4.84
CA ALA A 5 20.68 5.34 -5.37
C ALA A 5 19.23 5.47 -4.88
N SER A 6 18.93 6.59 -4.22
CA SER A 6 17.58 7.09 -4.01
C SER A 6 16.96 7.40 -5.38
N SER A 7 16.60 6.37 -6.13
CA SER A 7 15.95 6.53 -7.42
C SER A 7 14.48 6.85 -7.18
N SER A 8 14.04 7.95 -7.80
CA SER A 8 12.64 8.30 -7.99
C SER A 8 11.88 7.09 -8.54
N GLY A 9 10.68 6.83 -8.03
CA GLY A 9 9.91 5.69 -8.49
C GLY A 9 9.49 5.81 -9.96
N LEU A 10 9.23 4.64 -10.56
CA LEU A 10 8.84 4.40 -11.96
C LEU A 10 9.53 5.29 -13.01
N SER A 11 10.80 4.98 -13.34
CA SER A 11 11.50 5.55 -14.51
C SER A 11 10.87 5.09 -15.83
N GLY A 12 10.99 5.91 -16.88
CA GLY A 12 10.26 5.86 -18.16
C GLY A 12 10.34 4.59 -19.01
N SER A 13 10.91 3.50 -18.52
CA SER A 13 10.95 2.18 -19.18
C SER A 13 10.36 1.03 -18.37
N VAL A 14 10.09 1.21 -17.07
CA VAL A 14 9.60 0.13 -16.20
C VAL A 14 8.08 0.20 -16.12
N SER A 15 7.38 -0.87 -16.50
CA SER A 15 5.93 -0.98 -16.31
C SER A 15 5.56 -0.94 -14.82
N TRP A 16 4.43 -0.31 -14.47
CA TRP A 16 3.89 -0.28 -13.10
C TRP A 16 3.92 -1.65 -12.39
N TRP A 17 3.53 -2.70 -13.09
CA TRP A 17 3.48 -4.05 -12.52
C TRP A 17 4.86 -4.57 -12.13
N LYS A 18 5.86 -4.45 -13.02
CA LYS A 18 7.26 -4.81 -12.69
C LYS A 18 7.73 -4.04 -11.46
N PHE A 19 7.45 -2.75 -11.39
CA PHE A 19 7.81 -1.93 -10.24
C PHE A 19 7.15 -2.40 -8.94
N LEU A 20 5.84 -2.68 -8.95
CA LEU A 20 5.10 -3.21 -7.80
C LEU A 20 5.73 -4.51 -7.26
N TRP A 21 6.14 -5.40 -8.17
CA TRP A 21 6.75 -6.68 -7.77
C TRP A 21 8.18 -6.54 -7.24
N LEU A 22 8.89 -5.46 -7.58
CA LEU A 22 10.23 -5.15 -7.06
C LEU A 22 10.21 -4.53 -5.65
N LEU A 23 9.09 -4.00 -5.18
CA LEU A 23 8.99 -3.39 -3.85
C LEU A 23 9.35 -4.39 -2.74
N ARG A 24 10.10 -3.96 -1.72
CA ARG A 24 10.47 -4.74 -0.53
C ARG A 24 9.35 -4.72 0.51
N ILE A 25 8.20 -5.27 0.14
CA ILE A 25 7.02 -5.45 1.00
C ILE A 25 6.51 -6.90 0.87
N PRO A 26 5.76 -7.42 1.86
CA PRO A 26 5.17 -8.76 1.78
C PRO A 26 4.31 -8.96 0.53
N SER A 27 4.36 -10.17 -0.06
CA SER A 27 3.58 -10.52 -1.25
C SER A 27 2.07 -10.33 -1.07
N LYS A 28 1.54 -10.55 0.14
CA LYS A 28 0.12 -10.30 0.44
C LYS A 28 -0.30 -8.84 0.20
N ILE A 29 0.62 -7.90 0.44
CA ILE A 29 0.37 -6.46 0.24
C ILE A 29 0.48 -6.14 -1.25
N LYS A 30 1.44 -6.72 -1.98
CA LYS A 30 1.54 -6.58 -3.45
C LYS A 30 0.27 -7.07 -4.15
N ILE A 31 -0.21 -8.26 -3.78
CA ILE A 31 -1.47 -8.83 -4.31
C ILE A 31 -2.65 -7.92 -3.98
N PHE A 32 -2.70 -7.36 -2.77
CA PHE A 32 -3.74 -6.39 -2.40
C PHE A 32 -3.71 -5.15 -3.30
N VAL A 33 -2.54 -4.52 -3.51
CA VAL A 33 -2.41 -3.34 -4.38
C VAL A 33 -2.80 -3.68 -5.81
N TRP A 34 -2.37 -4.86 -6.31
CA TRP A 34 -2.78 -5.35 -7.62
C TRP A 34 -4.32 -5.48 -7.72
N ARG A 35 -4.97 -6.13 -6.74
CA ARG A 35 -6.44 -6.22 -6.68
C ARG A 35 -7.11 -4.85 -6.58
N ALA A 36 -6.49 -3.89 -5.89
CA ALA A 36 -7.00 -2.53 -5.76
C ALA A 36 -7.07 -1.82 -7.12
N CYS A 37 -6.06 -1.99 -7.97
CA CYS A 37 -6.04 -1.42 -9.32
C CYS A 37 -7.19 -1.94 -10.19
N TRP A 38 -7.60 -3.19 -10.01
CA TRP A 38 -8.73 -3.78 -10.72
C TRP A 38 -10.08 -3.51 -10.07
N GLN A 39 -10.13 -2.74 -8.98
CA GLN A 39 -11.32 -2.57 -8.14
C GLN A 39 -11.87 -3.93 -7.69
N TRP A 40 -11.02 -4.89 -7.34
CA TRP A 40 -11.42 -6.23 -6.88
C TRP A 40 -11.34 -6.39 -5.37
N ILE A 41 -11.02 -5.30 -4.68
CA ILE A 41 -11.19 -5.23 -3.24
C ILE A 41 -12.69 -5.16 -2.97
N PRO A 42 -13.24 -5.91 -2.01
CA PRO A 42 -14.63 -5.74 -1.61
C PRO A 42 -14.79 -4.34 -1.01
N THR A 43 -15.15 -3.37 -1.83
CA THR A 43 -15.66 -2.05 -1.45
C THR A 43 -17.17 -2.12 -1.53
N LEU A 44 -17.87 -1.24 -0.82
CA LEU A 44 -19.33 -1.21 -0.89
C LEU A 44 -19.83 -0.99 -2.32
N ASP A 45 -19.07 -0.32 -3.20
CA ASP A 45 -19.39 -0.24 -4.64
C ASP A 45 -19.45 -1.60 -5.36
N ASN A 46 -18.56 -2.55 -5.01
CA ASN A 46 -18.61 -3.91 -5.56
C ASN A 46 -19.74 -4.76 -4.97
N ILE A 47 -20.19 -4.41 -3.76
CA ILE A 47 -21.32 -5.03 -3.08
C ILE A 47 -22.64 -4.44 -3.60
N ALA A 48 -22.66 -3.14 -3.94
CA ALA A 48 -23.77 -2.42 -4.54
C ALA A 48 -24.04 -2.88 -5.98
N ARG A 49 -22.99 -3.20 -6.76
CA ARG A 49 -23.14 -3.92 -8.05
C ARG A 49 -23.79 -5.31 -7.92
N ARG A 50 -23.85 -5.86 -6.70
CA ARG A 50 -24.56 -7.11 -6.35
C ARG A 50 -25.90 -6.86 -5.64
N GLY A 51 -26.40 -5.62 -5.63
CA GLY A 51 -27.74 -5.27 -5.16
C GLY A 51 -27.92 -5.10 -3.65
N VAL A 52 -26.84 -4.99 -2.86
CA VAL A 52 -26.93 -4.97 -1.39
C VAL A 52 -26.31 -3.69 -0.80
N MET A 53 -27.17 -2.72 -0.51
CA MET A 53 -27.05 -1.63 0.48
C MET A 53 -25.96 -0.54 0.36
N THR A 54 -26.44 0.69 0.57
CA THR A 54 -25.79 2.01 0.75
C THR A 54 -24.53 2.28 -0.08
N VAL A 55 -24.69 3.17 -1.07
CA VAL A 55 -23.63 3.68 -1.94
C VAL A 55 -22.58 4.49 -1.17
N VAL A 56 -22.94 5.04 0.00
CA VAL A 56 -22.15 6.03 0.73
C VAL A 56 -21.12 5.40 1.67
N CYS A 57 -19.93 6.00 1.74
CA CYS A 57 -18.82 5.59 2.59
C CYS A 57 -19.21 5.53 4.08
N PRO A 58 -18.99 4.40 4.77
CA PRO A 58 -19.42 4.17 6.15
C PRO A 58 -18.60 4.96 7.17
N ILE A 59 -17.47 5.53 6.75
CA ILE A 59 -16.60 6.31 7.62
C ILE A 59 -16.94 7.79 7.56
N CYS A 60 -17.12 8.36 6.37
CA CYS A 60 -17.43 9.79 6.27
C CYS A 60 -18.92 10.09 6.12
N GLY A 61 -19.73 9.15 5.63
CA GLY A 61 -21.16 9.38 5.38
C GLY A 61 -21.48 10.40 4.28
N VAL A 62 -20.48 10.86 3.50
CA VAL A 62 -20.66 11.97 2.54
C VAL A 62 -20.69 11.51 1.08
N LYS A 63 -19.73 10.67 0.66
CA LYS A 63 -19.52 10.34 -0.76
C LYS A 63 -19.72 8.85 -1.05
N PRO A 64 -20.06 8.49 -2.30
CA PRO A 64 -19.99 7.12 -2.76
C PRO A 64 -18.64 6.45 -2.44
N GLU A 65 -18.65 5.20 -1.98
CA GLU A 65 -17.41 4.48 -1.64
C GLU A 65 -16.75 3.84 -2.86
N SER A 66 -15.89 4.57 -3.57
CA SER A 66 -14.97 3.99 -4.54
C SER A 66 -13.73 3.37 -3.87
N THR A 67 -12.94 2.56 -4.60
CA THR A 67 -11.67 2.03 -4.08
C THR A 67 -10.70 3.16 -3.72
N LEU A 68 -10.59 4.20 -4.55
CA LEU A 68 -9.75 5.36 -4.25
C LEU A 68 -10.26 6.11 -3.01
N HIS A 69 -11.57 6.31 -2.91
CA HIS A 69 -12.18 6.96 -1.74
C HIS A 69 -11.90 6.16 -0.46
N ALA A 70 -12.13 4.86 -0.47
CA ALA A 70 -11.94 3.99 0.68
C ALA A 70 -10.50 3.95 1.18
N LEU A 71 -9.53 4.00 0.26
CA LEU A 71 -8.10 3.85 0.59
C LEU A 71 -7.36 5.17 0.78
N TRP A 72 -7.80 6.26 0.14
CA TRP A 72 -7.07 7.54 0.18
C TRP A 72 -7.98 8.76 0.26
N GLY A 73 -9.08 8.82 -0.49
CA GLY A 73 -9.88 10.04 -0.65
C GLY A 73 -10.78 10.42 0.54
N CYS A 74 -11.11 9.47 1.41
CA CYS A 74 -12.05 9.66 2.52
C CYS A 74 -11.60 10.75 3.50
N SER A 75 -12.51 11.65 3.93
CA SER A 75 -12.20 12.70 4.91
C SER A 75 -11.72 12.14 6.24
N GLY A 76 -12.21 10.98 6.67
CA GLY A 76 -11.74 10.26 7.87
C GLY A 76 -10.29 9.76 7.82
N LEU A 77 -9.59 9.95 6.70
CA LEU A 77 -8.15 9.65 6.55
C LEU A 77 -7.29 10.93 6.55
N ALA A 78 -7.83 12.09 6.94
CA ALA A 78 -7.10 13.36 6.96
C ALA A 78 -5.81 13.27 7.80
N ASP A 79 -5.88 12.72 9.00
CA ASP A 79 -4.71 12.56 9.88
C ASP A 79 -3.63 11.68 9.26
N VAL A 80 -4.03 10.63 8.53
CA VAL A 80 -3.09 9.77 7.81
C VAL A 80 -2.39 10.56 6.71
N ARG A 81 -3.12 11.36 5.92
CA ARG A 81 -2.52 12.18 4.85
C ARG A 81 -1.57 13.25 5.40
N SER A 82 -1.87 13.82 6.57
CA SER A 82 -1.04 14.83 7.22
C SER A 82 0.18 14.25 7.96
N SER A 83 0.23 12.93 8.16
CA SER A 83 1.22 12.27 9.03
C SER A 83 2.66 12.22 8.52
N SER A 84 2.90 12.47 7.23
CA SER A 84 4.26 12.47 6.67
C SER A 84 4.41 13.48 5.54
N ALA A 85 5.62 14.05 5.41
CA ALA A 85 5.95 14.96 4.31
C ALA A 85 5.78 14.29 2.93
N ALA A 86 6.01 12.98 2.83
CA ALA A 86 5.78 12.21 1.61
C ALA A 86 4.32 12.25 1.17
N PHE A 87 3.39 12.07 2.12
CA PHE A 87 1.96 12.05 1.85
C PHE A 87 1.38 13.42 1.55
N GLN A 88 1.96 14.48 2.12
CA GLN A 88 1.57 15.86 1.82
C GLN A 88 1.91 16.28 0.38
N LYS A 89 2.86 15.59 -0.30
CA LYS A 89 3.14 15.78 -1.74
C LYS A 89 2.06 15.18 -2.63
N LEU A 90 1.26 14.24 -2.11
CA LEU A 90 0.26 13.52 -2.90
C LEU A 90 -1.03 14.32 -2.96
N PRO A 91 -1.70 14.38 -4.13
CA PRO A 91 -2.93 15.12 -4.26
C PRO A 91 -4.03 14.48 -3.41
N TRP A 92 -4.86 15.33 -2.78
CA TRP A 92 -6.13 14.89 -2.22
C TRP A 92 -7.13 14.73 -3.36
N ILE A 93 -7.20 13.50 -3.88
CA ILE A 93 -8.15 13.13 -4.92
C ILE A 93 -9.28 12.35 -4.25
N ALA A 94 -10.47 12.96 -4.21
CA ALA A 94 -11.63 12.35 -3.58
C ALA A 94 -12.27 11.25 -4.44
N ASP A 95 -12.16 11.37 -5.77
CA ASP A 95 -12.83 10.53 -6.76
C ASP A 95 -11.91 10.29 -7.97
N GLY A 96 -11.91 9.08 -8.54
CA GLY A 96 -11.03 8.69 -9.65
C GLY A 96 -10.66 7.21 -9.64
N ILE A 97 -9.82 6.79 -10.59
CA ILE A 97 -9.36 5.40 -10.72
C ILE A 97 -8.12 5.20 -9.82
N PHE A 98 -8.18 4.20 -8.94
CA PHE A 98 -7.07 3.89 -8.02
C PHE A 98 -5.75 3.60 -8.75
N MET A 99 -5.82 2.96 -9.93
CA MET A 99 -4.64 2.66 -10.74
C MET A 99 -3.90 3.92 -11.20
N ASP A 100 -4.63 4.96 -11.61
CA ASP A 100 -4.02 6.23 -12.03
C ASP A 100 -3.38 6.95 -10.85
N PHE A 101 -4.07 6.94 -9.70
CA PHE A 101 -3.54 7.49 -8.46
C PHE A 101 -2.23 6.80 -8.04
N ILE A 102 -2.23 5.46 -7.93
CA ILE A 102 -1.07 4.74 -7.41
C ILE A 102 0.13 4.79 -8.36
N THR A 103 -0.13 4.82 -9.67
CA THR A 103 0.92 5.02 -10.69
C THR A 103 1.48 6.44 -10.64
N SER A 104 0.65 7.44 -10.33
CA SER A 104 1.11 8.82 -10.13
C SER A 104 1.94 8.95 -8.86
N CYS A 105 1.53 8.30 -7.76
CA CYS A 105 2.33 8.23 -6.53
C CYS A 105 3.70 7.62 -6.80
N ALA A 106 3.76 6.57 -7.62
CA ALA A 106 5.01 5.94 -7.99
C ALA A 106 6.00 6.90 -8.69
N ARG A 107 5.53 7.94 -9.38
CA ARG A 107 6.41 8.94 -10.03
C ARG A 107 6.86 10.05 -9.07
N ILE A 108 6.12 10.29 -8.00
CA ILE A 108 6.36 11.36 -7.03
C ILE A 108 7.22 10.88 -5.86
N LEU A 109 6.96 9.65 -5.40
CA LEU A 109 7.57 9.08 -4.22
C LEU A 109 8.86 8.33 -4.54
N VAL A 110 9.81 8.37 -3.60
CA VAL A 110 10.94 7.44 -3.65
C VAL A 110 10.49 6.03 -3.27
N VAL A 111 11.27 5.00 -3.63
CA VAL A 111 10.90 3.59 -3.41
C VAL A 111 10.47 3.29 -1.96
N ARG A 112 11.21 3.78 -0.96
CA ARG A 112 10.87 3.57 0.46
C ARG A 112 9.55 4.22 0.87
N GLU A 113 9.28 5.43 0.38
CA GLU A 113 8.01 6.13 0.63
C GLU A 113 6.85 5.38 -0.04
N MET A 114 7.08 4.80 -1.23
CA MET A 114 6.10 4.01 -1.94
C MET A 114 5.79 2.67 -1.24
N GLU A 115 6.82 2.00 -0.72
CA GLU A 115 6.67 0.80 0.10
C GLU A 115 5.83 1.10 1.34
N PHE A 116 6.13 2.22 2.01
CA PHE A 116 5.38 2.70 3.16
C PHE A 116 3.92 3.02 2.81
N LEU A 117 3.67 3.73 1.71
CA LEU A 117 2.33 4.00 1.20
C LEU A 117 1.53 2.70 0.99
N CYS A 118 2.12 1.69 0.32
CA CYS A 118 1.46 0.40 0.08
C CYS A 118 1.03 -0.29 1.38
N VAL A 119 1.86 -0.25 2.42
CA VAL A 119 1.53 -0.82 3.74
C VAL A 119 0.42 -0.03 4.42
N VAL A 120 0.47 1.31 4.36
CA VAL A 120 -0.58 2.19 4.92
C VAL A 120 -1.93 1.91 4.24
N LEU A 121 -1.98 1.85 2.91
CA LEU A 121 -3.22 1.54 2.17
C LEU A 121 -3.79 0.17 2.56
N TRP A 122 -2.92 -0.84 2.73
CA TRP A 122 -3.34 -2.15 3.21
C TRP A 122 -3.89 -2.10 4.63
N ARG A 123 -3.24 -1.36 5.53
CA ARG A 123 -3.68 -1.21 6.92
C ARG A 123 -5.02 -0.46 7.02
N ILE A 124 -5.21 0.58 6.21
CA ILE A 124 -6.50 1.26 6.06
C ILE A 124 -7.55 0.24 5.69
N ARG A 125 -7.33 -0.56 4.64
CA ARG A 125 -8.31 -1.57 4.22
C ARG A 125 -8.66 -2.54 5.34
N TRP A 126 -7.66 -3.02 6.07
CA TRP A 126 -7.85 -3.93 7.18
C TRP A 126 -8.73 -3.30 8.28
N LYS A 127 -8.46 -2.05 8.67
CA LYS A 127 -9.25 -1.33 9.67
C LYS A 127 -10.69 -1.10 9.20
N ARG A 128 -10.90 -0.77 7.92
CA ARG A 128 -12.25 -0.67 7.34
C ARG A 128 -13.00 -2.00 7.40
N ASN A 129 -12.33 -3.11 7.10
CA ASN A 129 -12.94 -4.45 7.20
C ASN A 129 -13.41 -4.77 8.62
N GLN A 130 -12.63 -4.37 9.63
CA GLN A 130 -13.01 -4.55 11.02
C GLN A 130 -14.31 -3.84 11.37
N VAL A 131 -14.47 -2.59 10.93
CA VAL A 131 -15.70 -1.81 11.14
C VAL A 131 -16.90 -2.49 10.46
N VAL A 132 -16.74 -2.94 9.20
CA VAL A 132 -17.82 -3.60 8.45
C VAL A 132 -18.25 -4.92 9.08
N HIS A 133 -17.31 -5.68 9.67
CA HIS A 133 -17.60 -6.96 10.32
C HIS A 133 -17.84 -6.84 11.84
N GLY A 134 -17.92 -5.62 12.39
CA GLY A 134 -18.18 -5.39 13.81
C GLY A 134 -17.07 -5.86 14.77
N VAL A 135 -15.85 -6.08 14.27
CA VAL A 135 -14.71 -6.56 15.07
C VAL A 135 -13.92 -5.36 15.59
N PHE A 136 -14.24 -4.85 16.77
CA PHE A 136 -13.52 -3.71 17.36
C PHE A 136 -12.34 -4.18 18.23
N ASN A 137 -11.11 -3.80 17.86
CA ASN A 137 -9.94 -4.01 18.72
C ASN A 137 -9.63 -2.72 19.51
N ARG A 138 -9.75 -2.78 20.85
CA ARG A 138 -9.64 -1.62 21.74
C ARG A 138 -8.20 -1.14 21.99
N CYS A 139 -7.18 -1.91 21.61
CA CYS A 139 -5.77 -1.57 21.82
C CYS A 139 -5.03 -1.38 20.49
N GLU A 140 -5.65 -0.69 19.53
CA GLU A 140 -5.10 -0.49 18.20
C GLU A 140 -4.30 0.83 18.13
N GLY A 141 -3.01 0.74 17.80
CA GLY A 141 -2.18 1.92 17.52
C GLY A 141 -2.64 2.70 16.29
N SER A 142 -2.05 3.87 16.04
CA SER A 142 -2.34 4.66 14.83
C SER A 142 -1.97 3.84 13.57
N ILE A 143 -2.73 4.03 12.48
CA ILE A 143 -2.49 3.34 11.19
C ILE A 143 -1.04 3.52 10.74
N VAL A 144 -0.53 4.73 10.90
CA VAL A 144 0.80 5.17 10.46
C VAL A 144 1.87 4.55 11.34
N GLY A 145 1.73 4.63 12.68
CA GLY A 145 2.68 4.03 13.61
C GLY A 145 2.79 2.52 13.43
N TRP A 146 1.64 1.84 13.29
CA TRP A 146 1.62 0.41 12.99
C TRP A 146 2.33 0.08 11.67
N ALA A 147 2.11 0.87 10.62
CA ALA A 147 2.73 0.65 9.32
C ALA A 147 4.26 0.81 9.38
N TYR A 148 4.76 1.78 10.15
CA TYR A 148 6.19 1.97 10.38
C TYR A 148 6.81 0.76 11.07
N ASP A 149 6.25 0.35 12.21
CA ASP A 149 6.75 -0.80 12.98
C ASP A 149 6.71 -2.08 12.16
N PHE A 150 5.63 -2.28 11.40
CA PHE A 150 5.47 -3.44 10.53
C PHE A 150 6.55 -3.50 9.45
N LEU A 151 6.76 -2.38 8.75
CA LEU A 151 7.71 -2.32 7.64
C LEU A 151 9.16 -2.41 8.12
N PHE A 152 9.47 -1.77 9.26
CA PHE A 152 10.77 -1.89 9.91
C PHE A 152 11.09 -3.35 10.27
N LYS A 153 10.19 -4.04 10.96
CA LYS A 153 10.35 -5.47 11.31
C LYS A 153 10.48 -6.35 10.07
N PHE A 154 9.69 -6.07 9.03
CA PHE A 154 9.77 -6.80 7.77
C PHE A 154 11.14 -6.63 7.12
N TRP A 155 11.66 -5.40 7.03
CA TRP A 155 12.98 -5.16 6.46
C TRP A 155 14.10 -5.75 7.30
N ASP A 156 14.07 -5.66 8.63
CA ASP A 156 15.09 -6.28 9.50
C ASP A 156 15.16 -7.79 9.28
N ALA A 157 14.01 -8.48 9.34
CA ALA A 157 13.94 -9.93 9.15
C ALA A 157 14.42 -10.36 7.75
N ASN A 158 14.14 -9.56 6.72
CA ASN A 158 14.50 -9.87 5.34
C ASN A 158 15.88 -9.33 4.93
N SER A 159 16.58 -8.60 5.80
CA SER A 159 17.96 -8.17 5.55
C SER A 159 18.97 -9.23 5.99
N LYS A 160 18.60 -10.10 6.94
CA LYS A 160 19.40 -11.23 7.45
C LYS A 160 19.45 -12.46 6.52
N GLY A 161 18.58 -12.52 5.51
CA GLY A 161 18.51 -13.63 4.55
C GLY A 161 19.60 -13.66 3.46
N PHE A 162 20.56 -12.74 3.50
CA PHE A 162 21.62 -12.63 2.47
C PHE A 162 22.98 -13.21 2.92
N GLU A 163 23.14 -13.60 4.19
CA GLU A 163 24.42 -14.09 4.76
C GLU A 163 24.59 -15.63 4.74
N LEU A 164 23.63 -16.40 4.23
CA LEU A 164 23.67 -17.89 4.31
C LEU A 164 23.62 -18.60 2.95
N ALA A 165 24.35 -18.10 1.96
CA ALA A 165 24.78 -18.93 0.84
C ALA A 165 26.31 -19.10 0.91
N PRO A 166 26.83 -20.17 1.55
CA PRO A 166 28.22 -20.53 1.39
C PRO A 166 28.46 -20.78 -0.10
N LEU A 167 29.41 -20.07 -0.70
CA LEU A 167 29.94 -20.41 -2.02
C LEU A 167 30.49 -21.83 -1.89
N GLY A 168 29.83 -22.79 -2.55
CA GLY A 168 30.34 -24.15 -2.68
C GLY A 168 31.73 -24.11 -3.32
N PRO A 169 32.62 -25.07 -2.98
CA PRO A 169 34.00 -25.04 -3.44
C PRO A 169 34.05 -25.11 -4.97
N VAL A 170 34.79 -24.18 -5.57
CA VAL A 170 35.12 -24.19 -6.99
C VAL A 170 36.03 -25.40 -7.21
N GLY A 171 35.46 -26.46 -7.79
CA GLY A 171 36.20 -27.62 -8.25
C GLY A 171 37.24 -27.18 -9.27
N SER A 172 38.52 -27.38 -8.94
CA SER A 172 39.61 -27.37 -9.89
C SER A 172 39.66 -28.76 -10.52
N SER A 173 39.32 -28.84 -11.81
CA SER A 173 39.65 -30.00 -12.62
C SER A 173 40.71 -29.59 -13.62
N SER A 174 41.88 -30.18 -13.36
CA SER A 174 43.06 -30.35 -14.20
C SER A 174 42.78 -30.90 -15.59
#